data_AF-A0A6S6XQC3-F1
#
_entry.id   AF-A0A6S6XQC3-F1
#
_cell.length_a   1.000
_cell.length_b   1.000
_cell.length_c   1.000
_cell.angle_alpha   90.00
_cell.angle_beta   90.00
_cell.angle_gamma   90.00
#
_symmetry.space_group_name_H-M   'P 1'
#
loop_
_entity.id
_entity.type
_entity.pdbx_description
1 polymer ?
#
loop_
_entity_poly.entity_id
_entity_poly.type
_entity_poly.pdbx_seq_one_letter_code
_entity_poly.pdbx_strand_id
1 'polypeptide(L)'
;MNTWKELDKAYPMDRDEMTKEQEREFVNHCFDLYEKEGFSKVFWAQGGDFPELIGKPFTVVGRETENHIDLSYLPMWKIKFENGTEISAYPDEIIPREMRDNGCEIEELE
;
A
#
# COMPACT_ATOMS: atom_id res chain seq x y z
N MET A 1 -13.01 6.88 16.56
CA MET A 1 -13.42 5.77 15.66
C MET A 1 -12.12 5.16 15.17
N ASN A 2 -11.81 3.91 15.53
CA ASN A 2 -10.55 3.27 15.11
C ASN A 2 -10.87 2.45 13.86
N THR A 3 -10.58 3.02 12.69
CA THR A 3 -11.09 2.56 11.39
C THR A 3 -10.55 1.18 11.01
N TRP A 4 -9.34 0.81 11.44
CA TRP A 4 -8.80 -0.53 11.25
C TRP A 4 -9.53 -1.59 12.08
N LYS A 5 -9.90 -1.27 13.34
CA LYS A 5 -10.74 -2.17 14.14
C LYS A 5 -12.13 -2.38 13.55
N GLU A 6 -12.62 -1.40 12.78
CA GLU A 6 -13.90 -1.51 12.09
C GLU A 6 -13.78 -2.38 10.83
N LEU A 7 -12.66 -2.30 10.12
CA LEU A 7 -12.30 -3.24 9.05
C LEU A 7 -12.26 -4.67 9.59
N ASP A 8 -11.51 -4.94 10.66
CA ASP A 8 -11.40 -6.27 11.28
C ASP A 8 -12.76 -6.83 11.71
N LYS A 9 -13.64 -5.96 12.20
CA LYS A 9 -15.00 -6.35 12.60
C LYS A 9 -15.91 -6.63 11.40
N ALA A 10 -15.74 -5.89 10.30
CA ALA A 10 -16.53 -6.05 9.08
C ALA A 10 -16.12 -7.32 8.33
N TYR A 11 -14.83 -7.70 8.39
CA TYR A 11 -14.26 -8.84 7.69
C TYR A 11 -13.51 -9.75 8.69
N PRO A 12 -14.25 -10.51 9.54
CA PRO A 12 -13.65 -11.29 10.62
C PRO A 12 -13.05 -12.64 10.19
N MET A 13 -12.97 -12.90 8.88
CA MET A 13 -12.45 -14.13 8.27
C MET A 13 -11.13 -13.85 7.54
N ASP A 14 -10.34 -14.89 7.34
CA ASP A 14 -9.14 -14.79 6.52
C ASP A 14 -9.50 -14.53 5.05
N ARG A 15 -8.59 -13.89 4.30
CA ARG A 15 -8.83 -13.49 2.90
C ARG A 15 -9.12 -14.69 1.99
N ASP A 16 -8.52 -15.85 2.25
CA ASP A 16 -8.73 -17.07 1.48
C ASP A 16 -10.10 -17.73 1.72
N GLU A 17 -10.80 -17.35 2.79
CA GLU A 17 -12.18 -17.76 3.08
C GLU A 17 -13.23 -16.84 2.43
N MET A 18 -12.82 -15.69 1.89
CA MET A 18 -13.72 -14.71 1.26
C MET A 18 -14.14 -15.15 -0.14
N THR A 19 -15.37 -14.79 -0.54
CA THR A 19 -15.69 -14.76 -1.97
C THR A 19 -14.89 -13.63 -2.66
N LYS A 20 -14.74 -13.71 -3.99
CA LYS A 20 -14.05 -12.65 -4.75
C LYS A 20 -14.72 -11.29 -4.57
N GLU A 21 -16.03 -11.24 -4.47
CA GLU A 21 -16.77 -9.99 -4.23
C GLU A 21 -16.46 -9.42 -2.83
N GLN A 22 -16.42 -10.26 -1.80
CA GLN A 22 -16.06 -9.83 -0.45
C GLN A 22 -14.61 -9.35 -0.37
N GLU A 23 -13.68 -10.06 -1.01
CA GLU A 23 -12.28 -9.66 -1.06
C GLU A 23 -12.10 -8.31 -1.78
N ARG A 24 -12.85 -8.05 -2.85
CA ARG A 24 -12.88 -6.73 -3.52
C ARG A 24 -13.39 -5.63 -2.59
N GLU A 25 -14.45 -5.88 -1.83
CA GLU A 25 -14.97 -4.91 -0.86
C GLU A 25 -13.93 -4.63 0.24
N PHE A 26 -13.31 -5.69 0.78
CA PHE A 26 -12.22 -5.60 1.75
C PHE A 26 -11.05 -4.77 1.21
N VAL A 27 -10.53 -5.11 0.02
CA VAL A 27 -9.42 -4.40 -0.62
C VAL A 27 -9.76 -2.91 -0.86
N ASN A 28 -10.98 -2.60 -1.31
CA ASN A 28 -11.41 -1.22 -1.48
C ASN A 28 -11.47 -0.45 -0.16
N HIS A 29 -11.93 -1.09 0.91
CA HIS A 29 -11.92 -0.49 2.23
C HIS A 29 -10.48 -0.26 2.71
N CYS A 30 -9.55 -1.20 2.49
CA CYS A 30 -8.13 -1.00 2.76
C CYS A 30 -7.55 0.19 2.00
N PHE A 31 -7.84 0.33 0.69
CA PHE A 31 -7.42 1.48 -0.10
C PHE A 31 -7.87 2.81 0.54
N ASP A 32 -9.15 2.91 0.90
CA ASP A 32 -9.72 4.12 1.48
C ASP A 32 -9.07 4.49 2.84
N LEU A 33 -8.75 3.48 3.65
CA LEU A 33 -8.07 3.69 4.94
C LEU A 33 -6.63 4.18 4.75
N TYR A 34 -5.85 3.51 3.91
CA TYR A 34 -4.47 3.91 3.64
C TYR A 34 -4.37 5.28 2.97
N GLU A 35 -5.23 5.58 1.99
CA GLU A 35 -5.26 6.89 1.34
C GLU A 35 -5.61 8.02 2.32
N LYS A 36 -6.43 7.73 3.33
CA LYS A 36 -6.77 8.68 4.40
C LYS A 36 -5.61 8.90 5.38
N GLU A 37 -4.76 7.89 5.61
CA GLU A 37 -3.52 8.06 6.38
C GLU A 37 -2.52 8.96 5.64
N GLY A 38 -2.51 8.85 4.32
CA GLY A 38 -1.62 9.61 3.44
C GLY A 38 -0.38 8.81 3.06
N PHE A 39 0.22 9.22 1.95
CA PHE A 39 1.41 8.59 1.39
C PHE A 39 2.68 9.25 1.90
N SER A 40 3.73 8.46 2.01
CA SER A 40 5.09 8.92 2.26
C SER A 40 5.57 9.84 1.15
N LYS A 41 6.43 10.80 1.48
CA LYS A 41 7.14 11.64 0.51
C LYS A 41 8.18 10.86 -0.28
N VAL A 42 8.69 9.76 0.27
CA VAL A 42 9.78 8.98 -0.31
C VAL A 42 9.50 7.48 -0.27
N PHE A 43 10.01 6.77 -1.27
CA PHE A 43 9.85 5.32 -1.38
C PHE A 43 10.78 4.57 -0.42
N TRP A 44 10.32 3.43 0.08
CA TRP A 44 11.14 2.46 0.82
C TRP A 44 10.70 1.05 0.44
N ALA A 45 11.57 0.06 0.64
CA ALA A 45 11.20 -1.34 0.50
C ALA A 45 12.00 -2.19 1.49
N GLN A 46 11.33 -3.17 2.10
CA GLN A 46 12.00 -4.18 2.89
C GLN A 46 12.68 -5.20 1.96
N GLY A 47 13.94 -5.56 2.25
CA GLY A 47 14.61 -6.63 1.49
C GLY A 47 15.41 -6.19 0.26
N GLY A 48 15.44 -4.88 -0.04
CA GLY A 48 16.35 -4.32 -1.04
C GLY A 48 15.88 -4.46 -2.48
N ASP A 49 14.57 -4.62 -2.70
CA ASP A 49 13.97 -4.38 -4.01
C ASP A 49 14.09 -2.90 -4.39
N PHE A 50 14.42 -2.64 -5.66
CA PHE A 50 14.70 -1.29 -6.19
C PHE A 50 15.59 -0.43 -5.28
N PRO A 51 16.78 -0.92 -4.88
CA PRO A 51 17.61 -0.26 -3.87
C PRO A 51 18.04 1.15 -4.30
N GLU A 52 18.09 1.43 -5.61
CA GLU A 52 18.36 2.74 -6.19
C GLU A 52 17.22 3.76 -6.04
N LEU A 53 16.00 3.29 -5.77
CA LEU A 53 14.80 4.11 -5.60
C LEU A 53 14.47 4.41 -4.13
N ILE A 54 15.09 3.70 -3.18
CA ILE A 54 14.91 3.95 -1.74
C ILE A 54 15.31 5.40 -1.41
N GLY A 55 14.45 6.09 -0.67
CA GLY A 55 14.60 7.49 -0.29
C GLY A 55 14.34 8.48 -1.42
N LYS A 56 13.95 8.02 -2.62
CA LYS A 56 13.59 8.92 -3.72
C LYS A 56 12.14 9.38 -3.62
N PRO A 57 11.86 10.64 -3.97
CA PRO A 57 10.49 11.12 -4.04
C PRO A 57 9.73 10.46 -5.18
N PHE A 58 8.43 10.28 -4.97
CA PHE A 58 7.52 9.73 -5.96
C PHE A 58 6.21 10.49 -5.97
N THR A 59 5.40 10.25 -7.00
CA THR A 59 4.00 10.66 -7.06
C THR A 59 3.12 9.43 -7.25
N VAL A 60 1.98 9.39 -6.57
CA VAL A 60 0.99 8.33 -6.76
C VAL A 60 0.20 8.62 -8.03
N VAL A 61 0.22 7.69 -8.97
CA VAL A 61 -0.53 7.77 -10.24
C VAL A 61 -1.97 7.30 -10.03
N GLY A 62 -2.17 6.26 -9.23
CA GLY A 62 -3.48 5.72 -8.89
C GLY A 62 -3.39 4.31 -8.29
N ARG A 63 -4.55 3.76 -7.92
CA ARG A 63 -4.68 2.38 -7.45
C ARG A 63 -4.34 1.40 -8.57
N GLU A 64 -3.63 0.33 -8.25
CA GLU A 64 -3.57 -0.83 -9.15
C GLU A 64 -4.90 -1.57 -9.17
N THR A 65 -5.12 -2.38 -10.21
CA THR A 65 -6.38 -3.09 -10.43
C THR A 65 -6.14 -4.56 -10.79
N GLU A 66 -7.19 -5.37 -10.68
CA GLU A 66 -7.19 -6.79 -11.06
C GLU A 66 -6.84 -7.06 -12.53
N ASN A 67 -6.76 -6.02 -13.38
CA ASN A 67 -6.31 -6.17 -14.76
C ASN A 67 -4.81 -6.48 -14.88
N HIS A 68 -4.02 -6.16 -13.86
CA HIS A 68 -2.56 -6.28 -13.87
C HIS A 68 -1.99 -7.04 -12.67
N ILE A 69 -2.69 -7.00 -11.54
CA ILE A 69 -2.25 -7.56 -10.26
C ILE A 69 -3.30 -8.57 -9.79
N ASP A 70 -2.89 -9.73 -9.28
CA ASP A 70 -3.84 -10.67 -8.68
C ASP A 70 -4.50 -10.03 -7.45
N LEU A 71 -5.80 -10.26 -7.26
CA LEU A 71 -6.56 -9.66 -6.16
C LEU A 71 -5.91 -9.91 -4.79
N SER A 72 -5.28 -11.07 -4.61
CA SER A 72 -4.58 -11.44 -3.37
C SER A 72 -3.37 -10.55 -3.04
N TYR A 73 -2.75 -9.90 -4.03
CA TYR A 73 -1.66 -8.95 -3.84
C TYR A 73 -2.15 -7.51 -3.62
N LEU A 74 -3.42 -7.20 -3.89
CA LEU A 74 -3.96 -5.87 -3.60
C LEU A 74 -4.21 -5.70 -2.08
N PRO A 75 -4.15 -4.46 -1.53
CA PRO A 75 -3.99 -3.18 -2.23
C PRO A 75 -2.55 -2.85 -2.64
N MET A 76 -2.39 -2.23 -3.80
CA MET A 76 -1.13 -1.64 -4.29
C MET A 76 -1.43 -0.35 -5.08
N TRP A 77 -0.45 0.55 -5.17
CA TRP A 77 -0.56 1.76 -5.97
C TRP A 77 0.52 1.80 -7.04
N LYS A 78 0.16 2.32 -8.20
CA LYS A 78 1.14 2.71 -9.20
C LYS A 78 1.77 4.02 -8.78
N ILE A 79 3.08 4.04 -8.62
CA ILE A 79 3.87 5.24 -8.31
C ILE A 79 4.81 5.57 -9.44
N LYS A 80 5.16 6.86 -9.55
CA LYS A 80 6.07 7.39 -10.56
C LYS A 80 7.17 8.23 -9.93
N PHE A 81 8.42 7.92 -10.29
CA PHE A 81 9.60 8.66 -9.87
C PHE A 81 9.96 9.76 -10.87
N GLU A 82 10.79 10.72 -10.45
CA GLU A 82 11.21 11.86 -11.29
C GLU A 82 11.93 11.43 -12.58
N ASN A 83 12.65 10.30 -12.55
CA ASN A 83 13.33 9.74 -13.72
C ASN A 83 12.35 9.08 -14.73
N GLY A 84 11.05 9.09 -14.44
CA GLY A 84 10.00 8.51 -15.27
C GLY A 84 9.73 7.04 -15.02
N THR A 85 10.49 6.37 -14.14
CA THR A 85 10.23 4.99 -13.73
C THR A 85 8.88 4.89 -13.04
N GLU A 86 8.10 3.85 -13.40
CA GLU A 86 6.83 3.52 -12.77
C GLU A 86 6.90 2.09 -12.21
N ILE A 87 6.44 1.92 -10.97
CA ILE A 87 6.33 0.61 -10.30
C ILE A 87 5.01 0.52 -9.56
N SER A 88 4.59 -0.71 -9.25
CA SER A 88 3.52 -0.96 -8.28
C SER A 88 4.14 -1.09 -6.90
N ALA A 89 3.58 -0.39 -5.90
CA ALA A 89 4.09 -0.37 -4.54
C ALA A 89 3.02 -0.79 -3.53
N TYR A 90 3.44 -1.56 -2.52
CA TYR A 90 2.63 -2.03 -1.40
C TYR A 90 2.49 -0.97 -0.30
N PRO A 91 1.53 -1.12 0.63
CA PRO A 91 1.37 -0.19 1.75
C PRO A 91 2.65 -0.02 2.59
N ASP A 92 3.37 -1.10 2.88
CA ASP A 92 4.62 -1.08 3.66
C ASP A 92 5.78 -0.37 2.97
N GLU A 93 5.64 -0.04 1.68
CA GLU A 93 6.64 0.69 0.90
C GLU A 93 6.36 2.20 0.81
N ILE A 94 5.10 2.61 0.96
CA ILE A 94 4.66 3.99 0.69
C ILE A 94 3.71 4.59 1.72
N ILE A 95 3.30 3.87 2.76
CA ILE A 95 2.49 4.40 3.88
C ILE A 95 3.37 4.53 5.12
N PRO A 96 3.57 5.74 5.68
CA PRO A 96 4.54 5.95 6.77
C PRO A 96 4.35 5.07 7.99
N ARG A 97 3.09 4.77 8.38
CA ARG A 97 2.81 3.86 9.49
C ARG A 97 3.31 2.44 9.19
N GLU A 98 2.92 1.88 8.05
CA GLU A 98 3.32 0.53 7.63
C GLU A 98 4.83 0.44 7.42
N MET A 99 5.46 1.44 6.80
CA MET A 99 6.92 1.51 6.64
C MET A 99 7.62 1.41 8.01
N ARG A 100 7.18 2.19 9.00
CA ARG A 100 7.75 2.17 10.36
C ARG A 100 7.51 0.85 11.06
N ASP A 101 6.30 0.30 10.96
CA ASP A 101 5.95 -1.01 11.55
C ASP A 101 6.78 -2.16 10.95
N ASN A 102 7.26 -2.01 9.70
CA ASN A 102 8.15 -2.94 9.02
C ASN A 102 9.66 -2.61 9.13
N GLY A 103 10.03 -1.59 9.93
CA GLY A 103 11.42 -1.30 10.27
C GLY A 103 12.11 -0.24 9.38
N CYS A 104 11.35 0.62 8.69
CA CYS A 104 11.89 1.78 8.01
C CYS A 104 12.46 2.80 9.02
N GLU A 105 13.73 3.17 8.85
CA GLU A 105 14.42 4.16 9.70
C GLU A 105 14.52 5.56 9.06
N ILE A 106 13.84 5.79 7.92
CA ILE A 106 13.83 7.10 7.27
C ILE A 106 13.02 8.08 8.12
N GLU A 107 13.62 9.21 8.52
CA GLU A 107 12.95 10.22 9.36
C GLU A 107 11.98 11.11 8.56
N GLU A 108 12.29 11.37 7.28
CA GLU A 108 11.56 12.32 6.42
C GLU A 108 10.46 11.65 5.58
N LEU A 109 9.55 10.92 6.25
CA LEU A 109 8.43 10.25 5.57
C LEU A 109 7.24 11.18 5.28
N GLU A 110 7.04 12.25 6.04
CA GLU A 110 5.84 13.10 6.04
C GLU A 110 6.10 14.53 5.60
#